data_AF-A0A497RCU3-F1
#
_entry.id   AF-A0A497RCU3-F1
#
_cell.length_a   1.000
_cell.length_b   1.000
_cell.length_c   1.000
_cell.angle_alpha   90.00
_cell.angle_beta   90.00
_cell.angle_gamma   90.00
#
_symmetry.space_group_name_H-M   'P 1'
#
loop_
_entity.id
_entity.type
_entity.pdbx_description
1 polymer ?
#
loop_
_entity_poly.entity_id
_entity_poly.type
_entity_poly.pdbx_seq_one_letter_code
_entity_poly.pdbx_strand_id
1 'polypeptide(L)'
;MEKSKFENFVKIELDIDEFDAVMRNLDSWERLKNVKFIEAEIIGNKAVIKAMPVATPGFFVLVQNKKARLMAELVADTRVGYIDLEELAEFDAEILDNIKYSVVCEDNSGTLDKDGRYFPKSEKSVELYKKLMRTAKWK
;
A
#
# COMPACT_ATOMS: atom_id res chain seq x y z
N MET A 1 19.00 11.92 20.51
CA MET A 1 17.68 11.36 20.87
C MET A 1 17.11 10.75 19.60
N GLU A 2 17.40 9.47 19.36
CA GLU A 2 17.01 8.77 18.14
C GLU A 2 15.49 8.59 18.13
N LYS A 3 14.84 9.13 17.11
CA LYS A 3 13.45 8.78 16.81
C LYS A 3 13.45 7.31 16.41
N SER A 4 13.01 6.46 17.32
CA SER A 4 12.64 5.07 17.09
C SER A 4 11.85 4.95 15.77
N LYS A 5 12.47 4.40 14.72
CA LYS A 5 11.91 4.22 13.36
C LYS A 5 10.90 3.06 13.28
N PHE A 6 10.08 2.88 14.31
CA PHE A 6 9.07 1.83 14.33
C PHE A 6 7.74 2.41 13.88
N GLU A 7 7.25 1.89 12.75
CA GLU A 7 5.84 1.89 12.31
C GLU A 7 5.05 3.16 12.65
N ASN A 8 5.20 4.21 11.83
CA ASN A 8 4.39 5.43 11.94
C ASN A 8 2.93 5.15 11.59
N PHE A 9 2.19 4.47 12.46
CA PHE A 9 0.73 4.42 12.35
C PHE A 9 0.13 5.74 12.81
N VAL A 10 -0.97 6.13 12.18
CA VAL A 10 -1.82 7.23 12.63
C VAL A 10 -3.05 6.66 13.31
N LYS A 11 -3.52 7.37 14.33
CA LYS A 11 -4.78 7.10 15.01
C LYS A 11 -5.82 8.13 14.57
N ILE A 12 -6.99 7.66 14.17
CA ILE A 12 -8.10 8.49 13.71
C ILE A 12 -9.31 8.12 14.57
N GLU A 13 -9.76 9.08 15.37
CA GLU A 13 -10.98 8.92 16.18
C GLU A 13 -12.19 9.35 15.36
N LEU A 14 -13.25 8.55 15.42
CA LEU A 14 -14.50 8.73 14.70
C LEU A 14 -15.66 8.38 15.63
N ASP A 15 -16.82 9.00 15.41
CA ASP A 15 -18.07 8.50 15.98
C ASP A 15 -18.52 7.22 15.24
N ILE A 16 -19.37 6.40 15.86
CA ILE A 16 -19.73 5.08 15.32
C ILE A 16 -20.40 5.16 13.93
N ASP A 17 -21.22 6.18 13.68
CA ASP A 17 -21.88 6.39 12.39
C ASP A 17 -20.87 6.71 11.28
N GLU A 18 -19.82 7.48 11.61
CA GLU A 18 -18.72 7.79 10.69
C GLU A 18 -17.88 6.55 10.42
N PHE A 19 -17.59 5.76 11.46
CA PHE A 19 -16.88 4.48 11.33
C PHE A 19 -17.62 3.53 10.41
N ASP A 20 -18.93 3.38 10.57
CA ASP A 20 -19.78 2.56 9.70
C ASP A 20 -19.72 3.02 8.24
N ALA A 21 -19.74 4.34 8.01
CA ALA A 21 -19.60 4.90 6.67
C ALA A 21 -18.21 4.60 6.06
N VAL A 22 -17.14 4.70 6.85
CA VAL A 22 -15.77 4.32 6.45
C VAL A 22 -15.70 2.84 6.09
N MET A 23 -16.21 1.94 6.94
CA MET A 23 -16.12 0.51 6.70
C MET A 23 -16.89 0.06 5.46
N ARG A 24 -18.01 0.72 5.13
CA ARG A 24 -18.77 0.47 3.89
C ARG A 24 -18.02 0.94 2.63
N ASN A 25 -17.09 1.87 2.76
CA ASN A 25 -16.38 2.50 1.65
C ASN A 25 -14.86 2.51 1.85
N LEU A 26 -14.32 1.44 2.45
CA LEU A 26 -12.97 1.43 2.99
C LEU A 26 -11.91 1.81 1.94
N ASP A 27 -11.97 1.20 0.75
CA ASP A 27 -11.00 1.44 -0.31
C ASP A 27 -10.99 2.91 -0.77
N SER A 28 -12.17 3.52 -0.85
CA SER A 28 -12.32 4.94 -1.22
C SER A 28 -11.79 5.86 -0.12
N TRP A 29 -12.04 5.50 1.14
CA TRP A 29 -11.53 6.24 2.29
C TRP A 29 -10.00 6.16 2.39
N GLU A 30 -9.41 4.98 2.20
CA GLU A 30 -7.96 4.75 2.17
C GLU A 30 -7.28 5.62 1.11
N ARG A 31 -7.87 5.70 -0.09
CA ARG A 31 -7.39 6.60 -1.16
C ARG A 31 -7.53 8.08 -0.78
N LEU A 32 -8.68 8.48 -0.26
CA LEU A 32 -8.92 9.87 0.13
C LEU A 32 -7.94 10.35 1.20
N LYS A 33 -7.55 9.44 2.11
CA LYS A 33 -6.67 9.74 3.24
C LYS A 33 -5.21 9.39 3.01
N ASN A 34 -4.87 8.72 1.90
CA ASN A 34 -3.55 8.16 1.64
C ASN A 34 -3.05 7.29 2.81
N VAL A 35 -3.89 6.34 3.22
CA VAL A 35 -3.59 5.38 4.29
C VAL A 35 -4.00 3.98 3.89
N LYS A 36 -3.47 2.97 4.60
CA LYS A 36 -4.03 1.62 4.65
C LYS A 36 -4.55 1.33 6.04
N PHE A 37 -5.80 0.90 6.14
CA PHE A 37 -6.42 0.46 7.38
C PHE A 37 -5.70 -0.78 7.91
N ILE A 38 -5.47 -0.81 9.22
CA ILE A 38 -4.84 -1.94 9.91
C ILE A 38 -5.85 -2.61 10.82
N GLU A 39 -6.39 -1.84 11.76
CA GLU A 39 -7.34 -2.31 12.76
C GLU A 39 -8.15 -1.12 13.31
N ALA A 40 -9.26 -1.42 13.97
CA ALA A 40 -10.03 -0.44 14.72
C ALA A 40 -10.46 -1.00 16.07
N GLU A 41 -10.48 -0.13 17.07
CA GLU A 41 -11.01 -0.43 18.40
C GLU A 41 -12.30 0.37 18.61
N ILE A 42 -13.37 -0.29 19.06
CA ILE A 42 -14.66 0.35 19.33
C ILE A 42 -14.85 0.44 20.84
N ILE A 43 -15.07 1.66 21.35
CA ILE A 43 -15.30 1.92 22.77
C ILE A 43 -16.55 2.78 22.90
N GLY A 44 -17.65 2.19 23.35
CA GLY A 44 -18.94 2.86 23.46
C GLY A 44 -19.45 3.30 22.09
N ASN A 45 -19.66 4.61 21.90
CA ASN A 45 -20.14 5.20 20.65
C ASN A 45 -19.01 5.75 19.75
N LYS A 46 -17.76 5.41 20.05
CA LYS A 46 -16.58 5.87 19.31
C LYS A 46 -15.77 4.70 18.76
N ALA A 47 -15.07 4.96 17.66
CA ALA A 47 -14.07 4.07 17.09
C ALA A 47 -12.72 4.78 16.96
N VAL A 48 -11.64 4.06 17.23
CA VAL A 48 -10.26 4.50 17.00
C VAL A 48 -9.66 3.62 15.93
N ILE A 49 -9.50 4.16 14.72
CA ILE A 49 -8.84 3.47 13.62
C ILE A 49 -7.32 3.65 13.76
N LYS A 50 -6.58 2.55 13.66
CA LYS A 50 -5.14 2.55 13.41
C LYS A 50 -4.92 2.33 11.92
N ALA A 51 -4.25 3.28 11.28
CA ALA A 51 -3.96 3.23 9.86
C ALA A 51 -2.48 3.49 9.57
N MET A 52 -1.95 2.89 8.52
CA MET A 52 -0.60 3.12 8.02
C MET A 52 -0.62 4.19 6.92
N PRO A 53 0.06 5.33 7.08
CA PRO A 53 0.28 6.30 6.02
C PRO A 53 1.03 5.68 4.84
N VAL A 54 0.57 5.98 3.64
CA VAL A 54 1.16 5.55 2.36
C VAL A 54 1.19 6.73 1.40
N ALA A 55 2.05 6.69 0.39
CA ALA A 55 2.02 7.68 -0.68
C ALA A 55 0.81 7.45 -1.60
N THR A 56 0.43 6.18 -1.79
CA THR A 56 -0.78 5.76 -2.50
C THR A 56 -1.11 4.32 -2.13
N PRO A 57 -2.39 3.93 -2.02
CA PRO A 57 -2.78 2.52 -1.91
C PRO A 57 -2.78 1.80 -3.29
N GLY A 58 -2.64 2.56 -4.39
CA GLY A 58 -2.82 2.10 -5.78
C GLY A 58 -1.90 0.96 -6.25
N PHE A 59 -0.81 0.69 -5.55
CA PHE A 59 0.05 -0.46 -5.79
C PHE A 59 0.82 -0.84 -4.53
N PHE A 60 1.36 -2.06 -4.51
CA PHE A 60 2.24 -2.54 -3.44
C PHE A 60 3.15 -3.65 -3.93
N VAL A 61 4.15 -4.01 -3.13
CA VAL A 61 5.01 -5.18 -3.37
C VAL A 61 4.57 -6.32 -2.47
N LEU A 62 4.16 -7.43 -3.08
CA LEU A 62 3.87 -8.67 -2.37
C LEU A 62 5.13 -9.51 -2.28
N VAL A 63 5.68 -9.68 -1.08
CA VAL A 63 6.70 -10.69 -0.82
C VAL A 63 6.00 -11.93 -0.31
N GLN A 64 6.14 -13.03 -1.02
CA GLN A 64 5.60 -14.32 -0.61
C GLN A 64 6.49 -15.44 -1.12
N ASN A 65 6.85 -16.39 -0.27
CA ASN A 65 7.71 -17.52 -0.64
C ASN A 65 9.04 -17.07 -1.28
N LYS A 66 9.65 -16.00 -0.72
CA LYS A 66 10.88 -15.37 -1.22
C LYS A 66 10.78 -14.79 -2.64
N LYS A 67 9.56 -14.57 -3.16
CA LYS A 67 9.31 -13.89 -4.42
C LYS A 67 8.62 -12.56 -4.15
N ALA A 68 9.22 -11.49 -4.65
CA ALA A 68 8.66 -10.15 -4.63
C ALA A 68 7.94 -9.87 -5.96
N ARG A 69 6.64 -9.55 -5.88
CA ARG A 69 5.77 -9.27 -7.02
C ARG A 69 5.19 -7.87 -6.92
N LEU A 70 5.15 -7.14 -8.03
CA LEU A 70 4.52 -5.83 -8.11
C LEU A 70 3.02 -5.97 -8.36
N MET A 71 2.21 -5.63 -7.36
CA MET A 71 0.75 -5.70 -7.40
C MET A 71 0.17 -4.31 -7.63
N ALA A 72 -0.80 -4.18 -8.52
CA ALA A 72 -1.53 -2.92 -8.73
C ALA A 72 -3.02 -3.06 -8.47
N GLU A 73 -3.65 -1.99 -7.99
CA GLU A 73 -5.09 -1.93 -7.80
C GLU A 73 -5.81 -2.05 -9.14
N LEU A 74 -6.80 -2.94 -9.18
CA LEU A 74 -7.80 -3.02 -10.23
C LEU A 74 -9.12 -2.57 -9.62
N VAL A 75 -9.62 -1.41 -10.04
CA VAL A 75 -10.90 -0.88 -9.60
C VAL A 75 -11.99 -1.46 -10.51
N ALA A 76 -12.90 -2.25 -9.95
CA ALA A 76 -14.08 -2.74 -10.65
C ALA A 76 -15.32 -2.33 -9.86
N ASP A 77 -16.23 -1.58 -10.50
CA ASP A 77 -17.53 -1.05 -10.03
C ASP A 77 -17.69 -0.77 -8.52
N THR A 78 -17.70 -1.81 -7.67
CA THR A 78 -17.93 -1.72 -6.22
C THR A 78 -16.76 -2.19 -5.33
N ARG A 79 -15.67 -2.72 -5.88
CA ARG A 79 -14.54 -3.27 -5.10
C ARG A 79 -13.19 -3.04 -5.75
N VAL A 80 -12.16 -2.93 -4.91
CA VAL A 80 -10.77 -2.96 -5.37
C VAL A 80 -10.21 -4.37 -5.26
N GLY A 81 -9.77 -4.91 -6.39
CA GLY A 81 -8.90 -6.08 -6.45
C GLY A 81 -7.45 -5.66 -6.61
N TYR A 82 -6.54 -6.62 -6.54
CA TYR A 82 -5.15 -6.42 -6.92
C TYR A 82 -4.75 -7.47 -7.93
N ILE A 83 -3.98 -7.05 -8.93
CA ILE A 83 -3.48 -7.92 -9.99
C ILE A 83 -1.95 -7.89 -10.00
N ASP A 84 -1.35 -9.03 -10.33
CA ASP A 84 0.10 -9.14 -10.53
C ASP A 84 0.43 -8.51 -11.89
N LEU A 85 1.14 -7.38 -11.87
CA LEU A 85 1.49 -6.67 -13.09
C LEU A 85 2.47 -7.49 -13.95
N GLU A 86 3.33 -8.30 -13.34
CA GLU A 86 4.37 -9.07 -14.04
C GLU A 86 3.77 -10.24 -14.84
N GLU A 87 2.54 -10.63 -14.53
CA GLU A 87 1.78 -11.59 -15.35
C GLU A 87 1.26 -10.94 -16.64
N LEU A 88 0.93 -9.65 -16.61
CA LEU A 88 0.26 -8.92 -17.69
C LEU A 88 1.20 -8.21 -18.67
N ALA A 89 2.41 -7.88 -18.24
CA ALA A 89 3.34 -7.09 -19.03
C ALA A 89 4.79 -7.50 -18.80
N GLU A 90 5.63 -7.21 -19.78
CA GLU A 90 7.09 -7.23 -19.62
C GLU A 90 7.57 -5.84 -19.19
N PHE A 91 8.46 -5.81 -18.20
CA PHE A 91 9.00 -4.58 -17.64
C PHE A 91 10.51 -4.50 -17.78
N ASP A 92 11.03 -3.28 -17.72
CA ASP A 92 12.45 -3.03 -17.53
C ASP A 92 12.89 -3.59 -16.17
N ALA A 93 13.81 -4.55 -16.18
CA ALA A 93 14.22 -5.28 -14.99
C ALA A 93 14.89 -4.39 -13.94
N GLU A 94 15.71 -3.42 -14.37
CA GLU A 94 16.41 -2.52 -13.46
C GLU A 94 15.42 -1.60 -12.75
N ILE A 95 14.44 -1.05 -13.46
CA ILE A 95 13.42 -0.20 -12.86
C ILE A 95 12.51 -1.03 -11.94
N LEU A 96 12.14 -2.25 -12.34
CA LEU A 96 11.31 -3.17 -11.56
C LEU A 96 11.99 -3.58 -10.23
N ASP A 97 13.27 -3.91 -10.26
CA ASP A 97 14.02 -4.26 -9.05
C ASP A 97 14.18 -3.04 -8.13
N ASN A 98 14.46 -1.86 -8.72
CA ASN A 98 14.57 -0.63 -7.96
C ASN A 98 13.28 -0.24 -7.23
N ILE A 99 12.10 -0.37 -7.88
CA ILE A 99 10.84 -0.10 -7.20
C ILE A 99 10.56 -1.13 -6.10
N LYS A 100 10.84 -2.43 -6.33
CA LYS A 100 10.66 -3.47 -5.32
C LYS A 100 11.53 -3.22 -4.10
N TYR A 101 12.80 -2.90 -4.31
CA TYR A 101 13.72 -2.55 -3.24
C TYR A 101 13.31 -1.26 -2.51
N SER A 102 12.97 -0.20 -3.24
CA SER A 102 12.59 1.08 -2.64
C SER A 102 11.35 0.94 -1.75
N VAL A 103 10.32 0.23 -2.24
CA VAL A 103 9.10 0.02 -1.46
C VAL A 103 9.34 -0.90 -0.25
N VAL A 104 10.03 -2.03 -0.42
CA VAL A 104 10.19 -2.99 0.68
C VAL A 104 11.22 -2.51 1.70
N CYS A 105 12.41 -2.14 1.24
CA CYS A 105 13.56 -1.86 2.11
C CYS A 105 13.62 -0.40 2.56
N GLU A 106 13.42 0.57 1.65
CA GLU A 106 13.57 1.99 1.99
C GLU A 106 12.31 2.55 2.67
N ASP A 107 11.13 2.36 2.07
CA ASP A 107 9.86 2.90 2.56
C ASP A 107 9.37 2.16 3.81
N ASN A 108 9.60 0.84 3.88
CA ASN A 108 9.02 -0.01 4.92
C ASN A 108 10.05 -0.61 5.88
N SER A 109 11.35 -0.39 5.68
CA SER A 109 12.42 -1.02 6.49
C SER A 109 12.25 -2.55 6.58
N GLY A 110 11.62 -3.14 5.56
CA GLY A 110 11.41 -4.57 5.42
C GLY A 110 12.56 -5.23 4.68
N THR A 111 12.37 -6.49 4.36
CA THR A 111 13.34 -7.32 3.68
C THR A 111 12.65 -8.21 2.66
N LEU A 112 13.29 -8.50 1.53
CA LEU A 112 12.71 -9.28 0.43
C LEU A 112 12.59 -10.79 0.74
N ASP A 113 13.04 -11.22 1.91
CA ASP A 113 12.94 -12.58 2.44
C ASP A 113 11.79 -12.77 3.44
N LYS A 114 11.12 -11.69 3.86
CA LYS A 114 10.01 -11.72 4.81
C LYS A 114 8.68 -11.54 4.08
N ASP A 115 7.77 -12.50 4.26
CA ASP A 115 6.44 -12.44 3.68
C ASP A 115 5.67 -11.20 4.17
N GLY A 116 4.99 -10.52 3.25
CA GLY A 116 4.26 -9.30 3.57
C GLY A 116 3.74 -8.53 2.36
N ARG A 117 2.89 -7.53 2.65
CA ARG A 117 2.42 -6.54 1.68
C ARG A 117 3.03 -5.20 2.04
N TYR A 118 3.84 -4.67 1.15
CA TYR A 118 4.60 -3.44 1.37
C TYR A 118 4.08 -2.34 0.44
N PHE A 119 3.44 -1.33 1.02
CA PHE A 119 2.88 -0.19 0.26
C PHE A 119 3.91 0.94 0.16
N PRO A 120 3.92 1.71 -0.94
CA PRO A 120 4.83 2.85 -1.09
C PRO A 120 4.52 3.92 -0.04
N LYS A 121 5.56 4.55 0.51
CA LYS A 121 5.44 5.66 1.49
C LYS A 121 6.11 6.94 1.02
N SER A 122 6.82 6.92 -0.10
CA SER A 122 7.53 8.06 -0.64
C SER A 122 7.12 8.42 -2.07
N GLU A 123 7.28 9.70 -2.43
CA GLU A 123 7.12 10.16 -3.81
C GLU A 123 8.13 9.48 -4.76
N LYS A 124 9.34 9.15 -4.27
CA LYS A 124 10.35 8.42 -5.04
C LYS A 124 9.78 7.10 -5.57
N SER A 125 9.14 6.29 -4.72
CA SER A 125 8.52 5.02 -5.12
C SER A 125 7.40 5.23 -6.14
N VAL A 126 6.61 6.30 -5.99
CA VAL A 126 5.53 6.66 -6.94
C VAL A 126 6.08 7.09 -8.29
N GLU A 127 7.17 7.87 -8.33
CA GLU A 127 7.81 8.26 -9.59
C GLU A 127 8.50 7.08 -10.29
N LEU A 128 9.12 6.16 -9.53
CA LEU A 128 9.63 4.90 -10.07
C LEU A 128 8.51 4.07 -10.70
N TYR A 129 7.35 3.98 -10.04
CA TYR A 129 6.18 3.30 -10.59
C TYR A 129 5.71 3.94 -11.90
N LYS A 130 5.55 5.26 -11.93
CA LYS A 130 5.17 5.98 -13.16
C LYS A 130 6.17 5.75 -14.29
N LYS A 131 7.48 5.75 -13.98
CA LYS A 131 8.53 5.47 -14.96
C LYS A 131 8.41 4.05 -15.50
N LEU A 132 8.23 3.06 -14.63
CA LEU A 132 8.04 1.65 -14.99
C LEU A 132 6.82 1.47 -15.91
N MET A 133 5.68 2.08 -15.57
CA MET A 133 4.45 1.96 -16.36
C MET A 133 4.59 2.58 -17.76
N ARG A 134 5.45 3.60 -17.94
CA ARG A 134 5.75 4.20 -19.25
C ARG A 134 6.61 3.30 -20.15
N THR A 135 7.39 2.39 -19.56
CA THR A 135 8.26 1.46 -20.30
C THR A 135 7.65 0.06 -20.43
N ALA A 136 6.46 -0.16 -19.87
CA ALA A 136 5.76 -1.43 -19.88
C ALA A 136 5.40 -1.89 -21.31
N LYS A 137 5.64 -3.17 -21.60
CA LYS A 137 5.17 -3.83 -22.82
C LYS A 137 4.04 -4.79 -22.46
N TRP A 138 2.81 -4.36 -22.69
CA TRP A 138 1.60 -5.12 -22.38
C TRP A 138 1.43 -6.31 -23.34
N LYS A 139 1.00 -7.45 -22.80
CA LYS A 139 0.73 -8.68 -23.55
C LYS A 139 -0.66 -8.67 -24.20
#